data_AF-A0A9P4HSF4-F1
#
_entry.id   AF-A0A9P4HSF4-F1
#
_cell.length_a   1.000
_cell.length_b   1.000
_cell.length_c   1.000
_cell.angle_alpha   90.00
_cell.angle_beta   90.00
_cell.angle_gamma   90.00
#
_symmetry.space_group_name_H-M   'P 1'
#
loop_
_entity.id
_entity.type
_entity.pdbx_description
1 polymer ?
#
loop_
_entity_poly.entity_id
_entity_poly.type
_entity_poly.pdbx_seq_one_letter_code
_entity_poly.pdbx_strand_id
1 'polypeptide(L)'
;EDLAKVNKTSIPIPDEEDRYWVELSVVHELHCIKRLRQYWFQDYYFPNITDEEKRLNWLHNDHCLEILRQSVMCHADVSMITMTWEPTSVFPAADFQNVHECTNWDKLYEWQKERSYDLMAPGKLVHPYLGK
;
A
#
# COMPACT_ATOMS: atom_id res chain seq x y z
N GLU A 1 6.41 -0.63 22.88
CA GLU A 1 6.29 0.81 23.16
C GLU A 1 5.40 1.54 22.15
N ASP A 2 5.68 1.47 20.84
CA ASP A 2 4.97 2.29 19.83
C ASP A 2 3.48 1.99 19.69
N LEU A 3 3.07 0.72 19.80
CA LEU A 3 1.65 0.33 19.82
C LEU A 3 0.86 1.00 20.96
N ALA A 4 1.51 1.20 22.13
CA ALA A 4 0.89 1.90 23.25
C ALA A 4 0.71 3.40 22.97
N LYS A 5 1.64 4.03 22.24
CA LYS A 5 1.55 5.45 21.83
C LYS A 5 0.33 5.73 20.95
N VAL A 6 -0.08 4.74 20.15
CA VAL A 6 -1.26 4.84 19.26
C VAL A 6 -2.51 4.16 19.81
N ASN A 7 -2.46 3.65 21.05
CA ASN A 7 -3.55 2.91 21.69
C ASN A 7 -4.10 1.76 20.82
N LYS A 8 -3.19 0.94 20.27
CA LYS A 8 -3.51 -0.25 19.46
C LYS A 8 -2.81 -1.49 19.99
N THR A 9 -3.33 -2.65 19.64
CA THR A 9 -2.68 -3.96 19.80
C THR A 9 -2.44 -4.58 18.44
N SER A 10 -1.58 -5.60 18.37
CA SER A 10 -1.39 -6.37 17.15
C SER A 10 -1.01 -7.83 17.46
N ILE A 11 -0.85 -8.63 16.41
CA ILE A 11 -0.49 -10.06 16.50
C ILE A 11 0.96 -10.17 16.99
N PRO A 12 1.24 -10.94 18.06
CA PRO A 12 2.60 -11.16 18.53
C PRO A 12 3.38 -12.00 17.51
N ILE A 13 4.68 -11.73 17.37
CA ILE A 13 5.57 -12.54 16.54
C ILE A 13 5.89 -13.84 17.30
N PRO A 14 5.75 -15.02 16.67
CA PRO A 14 6.12 -16.27 17.34
C PRO A 14 7.60 -16.30 17.71
N ASP A 15 7.89 -16.87 18.87
CA ASP A 15 9.25 -17.06 19.39
C ASP A 15 10.01 -15.75 19.73
N GLU A 16 9.32 -14.60 19.76
CA GLU A 16 9.90 -13.31 20.08
C GLU A 16 9.08 -12.56 21.13
N GLU A 17 9.64 -12.43 22.34
CA GLU A 17 9.01 -11.66 23.42
C GLU A 17 8.89 -10.17 23.05
N ASP A 18 7.76 -9.56 23.41
CA ASP A 18 7.46 -8.14 23.21
C ASP A 18 7.57 -7.62 21.75
N ARG A 19 7.58 -8.53 20.76
CA ARG A 19 7.54 -8.17 19.33
C ARG A 19 6.17 -8.46 18.73
N TYR A 20 5.71 -7.52 17.91
CA TYR A 20 4.37 -7.55 17.31
C TYR A 20 4.46 -7.23 15.83
N TRP A 21 3.63 -7.89 15.04
CA TRP A 21 3.51 -7.62 13.62
C TRP A 21 2.82 -6.28 13.39
N VAL A 22 3.45 -5.40 12.63
CA VAL A 22 2.85 -4.17 12.16
C VAL A 22 3.34 -3.93 10.73
N GLU A 23 2.50 -3.34 9.89
CA GLU A 23 2.89 -2.88 8.56
C GLU A 23 2.94 -1.34 8.54
N LEU A 24 3.95 -0.78 7.91
CA LEU A 24 3.97 0.66 7.62
C LEU A 24 2.93 0.99 6.55
N SER A 25 2.16 2.06 6.73
CA SER A 25 1.13 2.48 5.77
C SER A 25 1.66 2.59 4.33
N VAL A 26 2.87 3.14 4.13
CA VAL A 26 3.48 3.27 2.79
C VAL A 26 3.71 1.92 2.09
N VAL A 27 3.99 0.85 2.84
CA VAL A 27 4.15 -0.50 2.26
C VAL A 27 2.80 -1.03 1.79
N HIS A 28 1.75 -0.81 2.59
CA HIS A 28 0.39 -1.16 2.21
C HIS A 28 -0.11 -0.35 1.01
N GLU A 29 0.21 0.94 0.94
CA GLU A 29 -0.11 1.83 -0.17
C GLU A 29 0.59 1.39 -1.47
N LEU A 30 1.86 0.97 -1.41
CA LEU A 30 2.56 0.39 -2.55
C LEU A 30 1.95 -0.95 -2.99
N HIS A 31 1.51 -1.79 -2.05
CA HIS A 31 0.71 -2.97 -2.36
C HIS A 31 -0.60 -2.59 -3.07
N CYS A 32 -1.30 -1.56 -2.61
CA CYS A 32 -2.52 -1.04 -3.25
C CYS A 32 -2.25 -0.61 -4.71
N ILE A 33 -1.17 0.14 -4.96
CA ILE A 33 -0.77 0.54 -6.32
C ILE A 33 -0.48 -0.68 -7.20
N LYS A 34 0.25 -1.67 -6.67
CA LYS A 34 0.51 -2.93 -7.38
C LYS A 34 -0.80 -3.66 -7.72
N ARG A 35 -1.74 -3.75 -6.77
CA ARG A 35 -3.04 -4.40 -6.96
C ARG A 35 -3.87 -3.69 -8.02
N LEU A 36 -3.90 -2.35 -8.00
CA LEU A 36 -4.60 -1.56 -9.02
C LEU A 36 -4.02 -1.77 -10.42
N ARG A 37 -2.69 -1.84 -10.54
CA ARG A 37 -2.06 -2.20 -11.82
C ARG A 37 -2.52 -3.59 -12.28
N GLN A 38 -2.49 -4.59 -11.39
CA GLN A 38 -2.92 -5.94 -11.74
C GLN A 38 -4.41 -6.00 -12.10
N TYR A 39 -5.23 -5.19 -11.44
CA TYR A 39 -6.65 -5.05 -11.71
C TYR A 39 -6.92 -4.38 -13.07
N TRP A 40 -6.13 -3.40 -13.46
CA TRP A 40 -6.26 -2.76 -14.78
C TRP A 40 -5.93 -3.72 -15.92
N PHE A 41 -4.97 -4.61 -15.71
CA PHE A 41 -4.51 -5.60 -16.69
C PHE A 41 -4.92 -7.02 -16.30
N GLN A 42 -6.19 -7.19 -15.94
CA GLN A 42 -6.73 -8.47 -15.44
C GLN A 42 -6.50 -9.65 -16.38
N ASP A 43 -6.68 -9.45 -17.69
CA ASP A 43 -6.51 -10.52 -18.68
C ASP A 43 -5.08 -11.09 -18.69
N TYR A 44 -4.10 -10.25 -18.31
CA TYR A 44 -2.70 -10.65 -18.23
C TYR A 44 -2.35 -11.28 -16.88
N TYR A 45 -2.77 -10.66 -15.76
CA TYR A 45 -2.36 -11.08 -14.42
C TYR A 45 -3.23 -12.18 -13.80
N PHE A 46 -4.48 -12.29 -14.24
CA PHE A 46 -5.45 -13.23 -13.71
C PHE A 46 -6.18 -13.97 -14.85
N PRO A 47 -5.45 -14.63 -15.76
CA PRO A 47 -6.10 -15.41 -16.81
C PRO A 47 -6.89 -16.56 -16.17
N ASN A 48 -8.11 -16.78 -16.65
CA ASN A 48 -8.98 -17.88 -16.24
C ASN A 48 -9.48 -17.88 -14.78
N ILE A 49 -9.54 -16.72 -14.12
CA ILE A 49 -10.18 -16.64 -12.80
C ILE A 49 -11.70 -16.82 -12.87
N THR A 50 -12.25 -17.44 -11.83
CA THR A 50 -13.69 -17.62 -11.63
C THR A 50 -14.38 -16.29 -11.36
N ASP A 51 -15.71 -16.24 -11.52
CA ASP A 51 -16.47 -15.02 -11.24
C ASP A 51 -16.42 -14.61 -9.75
N GLU A 52 -16.29 -15.59 -8.85
CA GLU A 52 -16.08 -15.30 -7.43
C GLU A 52 -14.71 -14.67 -7.17
N GLU A 53 -13.64 -15.17 -7.79
CA GLU A 53 -12.31 -14.57 -7.69
C GLU A 53 -12.28 -13.16 -8.31
N LYS A 54 -13.00 -12.93 -9.42
CA LYS A 54 -13.17 -11.58 -9.98
C LYS A 54 -13.85 -10.65 -8.97
N ARG A 55 -14.92 -11.10 -8.32
CA ARG A 55 -15.65 -10.33 -7.31
C ARG A 55 -14.77 -9.98 -6.12
N LEU A 56 -14.00 -10.95 -5.61
CA LEU A 56 -13.04 -10.73 -4.53
C LEU A 56 -11.92 -9.78 -4.96
N ASN A 57 -11.44 -9.90 -6.20
CA ASN A 57 -10.43 -9.00 -6.74
C ASN A 57 -10.96 -7.57 -6.84
N TRP A 58 -12.20 -7.38 -7.29
CA TRP A 58 -12.85 -6.07 -7.32
C TRP A 58 -12.97 -5.46 -5.92
N LEU A 59 -13.52 -6.19 -4.95
CA LEU A 59 -13.62 -5.75 -3.55
C LEU A 59 -12.26 -5.37 -2.96
N HIS A 60 -11.21 -6.10 -3.33
CA HIS A 60 -9.88 -5.78 -2.87
C HIS A 60 -9.41 -4.42 -3.42
N ASN A 61 -9.64 -4.17 -4.71
CA ASN A 61 -9.18 -2.94 -5.34
C ASN A 61 -10.02 -1.72 -4.93
N ASP A 62 -11.31 -1.90 -4.63
CA ASP A 62 -12.18 -0.85 -4.10
C ASP A 62 -11.65 -0.28 -2.78
N HIS A 63 -11.29 -1.13 -1.82
CA HIS A 63 -10.70 -0.64 -0.57
C HIS A 63 -9.28 -0.10 -0.77
N CYS A 64 -8.50 -0.63 -1.71
CA CYS A 64 -7.19 -0.07 -2.06
C CYS A 64 -7.31 1.39 -2.51
N LEU A 65 -8.33 1.73 -3.30
CA LEU A 65 -8.60 3.11 -3.71
C LEU A 65 -8.94 4.00 -2.50
N GLU A 66 -9.73 3.50 -1.56
CA GLU A 66 -10.08 4.26 -0.36
C GLU A 66 -8.85 4.52 0.54
N ILE A 67 -7.97 3.53 0.71
CA ILE A 67 -6.72 3.71 1.47
C ILE A 67 -5.82 4.74 0.80
N LEU A 68 -5.65 4.67 -0.52
CA LEU A 68 -4.85 5.65 -1.27
C LEU A 68 -5.47 7.05 -1.19
N ARG A 69 -6.80 7.17 -1.27
CA ARG A 69 -7.49 8.45 -1.08
C ARG A 69 -7.23 9.03 0.31
N GLN A 70 -7.32 8.21 1.35
CA GLN A 70 -7.01 8.64 2.72
C GLN A 70 -5.55 9.07 2.87
N SER A 71 -4.61 8.32 2.28
CA SER A 71 -3.18 8.68 2.30
C SER A 71 -2.92 10.01 1.60
N VAL A 72 -3.47 10.22 0.39
CA VAL A 72 -3.30 11.48 -0.35
C VAL A 72 -3.85 12.66 0.44
N MET A 73 -5.00 12.51 1.08
CA MET A 73 -5.57 13.57 1.93
C MET A 73 -4.80 13.80 3.23
N CYS A 74 -4.19 12.75 3.78
CA CYS A 74 -3.37 12.83 5.00
C CYS A 74 -2.06 13.57 4.73
N HIS A 75 -1.37 13.23 3.63
CA HIS A 75 -0.10 13.85 3.24
C HIS A 75 -0.29 15.24 2.63
N ALA A 76 -1.41 15.47 1.92
CA ALA A 76 -1.83 16.75 1.35
C ALA A 76 -0.71 17.52 0.66
N ASP A 77 -0.16 16.95 -0.41
CA ASP A 77 0.90 17.60 -1.20
C ASP A 77 0.46 18.96 -1.76
N VAL A 78 1.14 20.03 -1.34
CA VAL A 78 0.83 21.42 -1.69
C VAL A 78 1.67 21.96 -2.86
N SER A 79 2.47 21.11 -3.51
CA SER A 79 3.22 21.51 -4.70
C SER A 79 2.27 21.92 -5.84
N MET A 80 2.68 22.94 -6.60
CA MET A 80 1.82 23.54 -7.62
C MET A 80 1.96 22.82 -8.96
N ILE A 81 0.83 22.41 -9.52
CA ILE A 81 0.72 21.99 -10.92
C ILE A 81 0.39 23.23 -11.75
N THR A 82 1.27 23.60 -12.69
CA THR A 82 1.07 24.77 -13.55
C THR A 82 0.44 24.37 -14.88
N MET A 83 -0.28 25.30 -15.52
CA MET A 83 -0.97 25.05 -16.79
C MET A 83 -0.21 25.74 -17.94
N THR A 84 0.01 25.04 -19.04
CA THR A 84 0.73 25.56 -20.22
C THR A 84 -0.07 25.36 -21.51
N TRP A 85 0.14 26.23 -22.50
CA TRP A 85 -0.50 26.11 -23.81
C TRP A 85 0.39 25.36 -24.79
N GLU A 86 -0.14 24.30 -25.39
CA GLU A 86 0.53 23.56 -26.46
C GLU A 86 -0.02 23.97 -27.84
N PRO A 87 0.82 24.10 -28.89
CA PRO A 87 0.36 24.48 -30.22
C PRO A 87 -0.68 23.53 -30.84
N THR A 88 -0.74 22.29 -30.34
CA THR A 88 -1.57 21.19 -30.87
C THR A 88 -2.88 20.98 -30.12
N SER A 89 -3.15 21.74 -29.05
CA SER A 89 -4.32 21.55 -28.20
C SER A 89 -5.09 22.84 -27.98
N VAL A 90 -6.42 22.75 -28.04
CA VAL A 90 -7.33 23.84 -27.65
C VAL A 90 -7.55 23.93 -26.13
N PHE A 91 -7.04 22.95 -25.37
CA PHE A 91 -7.06 22.92 -23.91
C PHE A 91 -5.63 23.04 -23.36
N PRO A 92 -5.42 23.76 -22.25
CA PRO A 92 -4.10 23.83 -21.63
C PRO A 92 -3.72 22.46 -21.05
N ALA A 93 -2.43 22.14 -21.12
CA ALA A 93 -1.85 20.94 -20.53
C ALA A 93 -1.35 21.23 -19.10
N ALA A 94 -1.54 20.27 -18.20
CA ALA A 94 -0.96 20.33 -16.87
C ALA A 94 0.51 19.92 -16.92
N ASP A 95 1.38 20.74 -16.31
CA ASP A 95 2.78 20.41 -16.07
C ASP A 95 2.93 19.71 -14.72
N PHE A 96 3.26 18.42 -14.78
CA PHE A 96 3.48 17.55 -13.62
C PHE A 96 4.97 17.47 -13.21
N GLN A 97 5.85 18.30 -13.79
CA GLN A 97 7.26 18.39 -13.40
C GLN A 97 7.45 19.40 -12.26
N ASN A 98 6.82 19.15 -11.13
CA ASN A 98 6.94 19.97 -9.93
C ASN A 98 7.89 19.34 -8.90
N VAL A 99 8.46 20.19 -8.05
CA VAL A 99 9.32 19.75 -6.95
C VAL A 99 8.42 19.35 -5.78
N HIS A 100 8.67 18.14 -5.27
CA HIS A 100 7.96 17.58 -4.13
C HIS A 100 8.89 17.51 -2.91
N GLU A 101 8.34 17.62 -1.70
CA GLU A 101 9.04 17.24 -0.48
C GLU A 101 8.85 15.74 -0.25
N CYS A 102 9.94 15.00 -0.01
CA CYS A 102 9.90 13.55 0.09
C CYS A 102 10.68 13.05 1.31
N THR A 103 10.18 11.98 1.91
CA THR A 103 10.95 11.16 2.85
C THR A 103 12.13 10.53 2.13
N ASN A 104 13.27 10.37 2.80
CA ASN A 104 14.40 9.61 2.27
C ASN A 104 14.01 8.12 2.17
N TRP A 105 13.67 7.68 0.96
CA TRP A 105 13.17 6.34 0.68
C TRP A 105 14.15 5.25 1.10
N ASP A 106 15.42 5.37 0.72
CA ASP A 106 16.42 4.33 0.97
C ASP A 106 16.62 4.09 2.46
N LYS A 107 16.66 5.17 3.25
CA LYS A 107 16.76 5.06 4.71
C LYS A 107 15.55 4.38 5.32
N LEU A 108 14.34 4.74 4.87
CA LEU A 108 13.11 4.12 5.37
C LEU A 108 13.03 2.64 4.99
N TYR A 109 13.38 2.33 3.74
CA TYR A 109 13.33 0.99 3.20
C TYR A 109 14.32 0.06 3.90
N GLU A 110 15.59 0.47 4.05
CA GLU A 110 16.58 -0.36 4.75
C GLU A 110 16.20 -0.54 6.23
N TRP A 111 15.72 0.50 6.91
CA TRP A 111 15.22 0.39 8.28
C TRP A 111 14.05 -0.61 8.40
N GLN A 112 13.12 -0.60 7.44
CA GLN A 112 11.97 -1.51 7.41
C GLN A 112 12.40 -2.95 7.10
N LYS A 113 13.30 -3.12 6.14
CA LYS A 113 13.82 -4.42 5.69
C LYS A 113 14.55 -5.16 6.80
N GLU A 114 15.39 -4.48 7.58
CA GLU A 114 16.04 -5.04 8.78
C GLU A 114 15.06 -5.59 9.83
N ARG A 115 13.82 -5.07 9.81
CA ARG A 115 12.75 -5.43 10.76
C ARG A 115 11.66 -6.30 10.13
N SER A 116 11.84 -6.69 8.86
CA SER A 116 10.89 -7.52 8.15
C SER A 116 10.86 -8.94 8.72
N TYR A 117 9.68 -9.54 8.76
CA TYR A 117 9.47 -10.90 9.22
C TYR A 117 8.53 -11.60 8.24
N ASP A 118 8.90 -12.80 7.81
CA ASP A 118 8.05 -13.61 6.94
C ASP A 118 7.03 -14.40 7.78
N LEU A 119 5.86 -13.79 7.98
CA LEU A 119 4.74 -14.43 8.68
C LEU A 119 4.04 -15.49 7.84
N MET A 120 4.26 -15.49 6.53
CA MET A 120 3.69 -16.50 5.64
C MET A 120 4.56 -17.76 5.60
N ALA A 121 5.72 -17.75 6.24
CA ALA A 121 6.53 -18.93 6.45
C ALA A 121 5.73 -20.00 7.23
N PRO A 122 5.88 -21.30 6.88
CA PRO A 122 5.12 -22.37 7.51
C PRO A 122 5.20 -22.36 9.04
N GLY A 123 4.04 -22.40 9.70
CA GLY A 123 3.94 -22.45 11.16
C GLY A 123 4.14 -21.12 11.88
N LYS A 124 4.33 -19.99 11.16
CA LYS A 124 4.51 -18.67 11.77
C LYS A 124 3.24 -17.86 11.96
N LEU A 125 2.21 -18.09 11.15
CA LEU A 125 0.90 -17.48 11.34
C LEU A 125 -0.14 -18.57 11.52
N VAL A 126 -0.46 -18.89 12.78
CA VAL A 126 -1.47 -19.90 13.11
C VAL A 126 -2.66 -19.22 13.77
N HIS A 127 -3.84 -19.39 13.20
CA HIS A 127 -5.05 -18.80 13.77
C HIS A 127 -5.38 -19.45 15.13
N PRO A 128 -5.56 -18.68 16.22
CA PRO A 128 -5.66 -19.21 17.59
C PRO A 128 -6.84 -20.16 17.82
N TYR A 129 -7.90 -20.01 17.01
CA TYR A 129 -9.12 -20.84 17.12
C TYR A 129 -9.31 -21.84 15.98
N LEU A 130 -8.62 -21.64 14.85
CA LEU A 130 -8.88 -22.40 13.61
C LEU A 130 -7.70 -23.30 13.24
N GLY A 131 -6.52 -23.11 13.85
CA GLY A 131 -5.38 -24.02 13.74
C GLY A 131 -4.83 -24.20 12.32
N LYS A 132 -5.08 -23.24 11.42
CA LYS A 132 -4.43 -23.15 10.11
C LYS A 132 -3.30 -22.15 10.18
#